data_AF-K9RAB8-F1
#
_entry.id   AF-K9RAB8-F1
#
_cell.length_a   1.000
_cell.length_b   1.000
_cell.length_c   1.000
_cell.angle_alpha   90.00
_cell.angle_beta   90.00
_cell.angle_gamma   90.00
#
_symmetry.space_group_name_H-M   'P 1'
#
loop_
_entity.id
_entity.type
_entity.pdbx_description
1 polymer ?
#
loop_
_entity_poly.entity_id
_entity_poly.type
_entity_poly.pdbx_seq_one_letter_code
_entity_poly.pdbx_strand_id
1 'polypeptide(L)' 'MENLRKKIHRLIDQLSEDELKKTWETVYTLRCDFQVQKAIEENKDSQQPWDFLTYDEAMQYMDE' A
#
# COMPACT_ATOMS: atom_id res chain seq x y z
N MET A 1 7.59 16.78 -14.31
CA MET A 1 7.95 16.40 -12.92
C MET A 1 8.48 17.57 -12.08
N GLU A 2 9.30 18.47 -12.64
CA GLU A 2 9.99 19.53 -11.89
C GLU A 2 9.07 20.57 -11.21
N ASN A 3 7.86 20.78 -11.77
CA ASN A 3 6.85 21.67 -11.19
C ASN A 3 6.17 21.05 -9.95
N LEU A 4 5.94 19.74 -9.95
CA LEU A 4 5.27 19.06 -8.83
C LEU A 4 6.17 19.04 -7.59
N ARG A 5 7.46 18.74 -7.77
CA ARG A 5 8.44 18.79 -6.69
C ARG A 5 8.51 20.17 -6.03
N LYS A 6 8.53 21.25 -6.84
CA LYS A 6 8.51 22.63 -6.33
C LYS A 6 7.23 22.95 -5.57
N LYS A 7 6.08 22.47 -6.04
CA LYS A 7 4.78 22.63 -5.35
C LYS A 7 4.76 21.88 -4.01
N ILE A 8 5.25 20.65 -3.96
CA ILE A 8 5.30 19.85 -2.74
C ILE A 8 6.22 20.52 -1.70
N HIS A 9 7.39 20.99 -2.11
CA HIS A 9 8.27 21.73 -1.18
C HIS A 9 7.58 22.97 -0.59
N ARG A 10 6.90 23.76 -1.43
CA ARG A 10 6.13 24.91 -0.92
C ARG A 10 5.01 24.53 0.03
N LEU A 11 4.35 23.39 -0.18
CA LEU A 11 3.31 22.90 0.72
C LEU A 11 3.91 22.45 2.06
N ILE A 12 5.06 21.77 2.03
CA ILE A 12 5.79 21.38 3.25
C ILE A 12 6.18 22.61 4.06
N ASP A 13 6.68 23.67 3.40
CA ASP A 13 7.08 24.92 4.06
C ASP A 13 5.90 25.68 4.70
N GLN A 14 4.66 25.37 4.31
CA GLN A 14 3.45 26.03 4.82
C GLN A 14 2.79 25.27 5.98
N LEU A 15 3.20 24.04 6.26
CA LEU A 15 2.62 23.20 7.30
C LEU A 15 3.40 23.35 8.61
N SER A 16 2.67 23.37 9.73
CA SER A 16 3.29 23.23 11.05
C SER A 16 3.87 21.81 11.24
N GLU A 17 4.74 21.64 12.24
CA GLU A 17 5.37 20.34 12.53
C GLU A 17 4.34 19.24 12.86
N ASP A 18 3.27 19.59 13.59
CA ASP A 18 2.18 18.67 13.90
C ASP A 18 1.39 18.27 12.65
N GLU A 19 1.13 19.22 11.74
CA GLU A 19 0.46 18.95 10.47
C GLU A 19 1.33 18.13 9.52
N LEU A 20 2.64 18.41 9.49
CA LEU A 20 3.62 17.62 8.75
C LEU A 20 3.64 16.18 9.22
N LYS A 21 3.65 15.95 10.54
CA LYS A 21 3.62 14.62 11.12
C LYS A 21 2.36 13.84 10.69
N LYS A 22 1.17 14.43 10.85
CA LYS A 22 -0.10 13.81 10.45
C LYS A 22 -0.17 13.53 8.95
N THR A 23 0.30 14.49 8.15
CA THR A 23 0.34 14.36 6.69
C THR A 23 1.28 13.23 6.28
N TRP A 24 2.46 13.15 6.91
CA TRP A 24 3.42 12.07 6.67
C TRP A 24 2.84 10.70 7.04
N GLU A 25 2.22 10.56 8.20
CA GLU A 25 1.57 9.31 8.63
C GLU A 25 0.51 8.86 7.62
N THR A 26 -0.30 9.79 7.13
CA THR A 26 -1.33 9.52 6.11
C THR A 26 -0.72 9.07 4.78
N VAL A 27 0.25 9.82 4.26
CA VAL A 27 0.92 9.52 2.98
C VAL A 27 1.68 8.20 3.06
N TYR A 28 2.33 7.94 4.20
CA TYR A 28 3.06 6.69 4.41
C TYR A 28 2.12 5.48 4.43
N THR A 29 1.00 5.57 5.16
CA THR A 29 -0.02 4.52 5.19
C THR A 29 -0.53 4.21 3.79
N LEU A 30 -0.94 5.25 3.05
CA LEU A 30 -1.41 5.09 1.67
C LEU A 30 -0.35 4.49 0.74
N ARG A 31 0.92 4.85 0.93
CA ARG A 31 2.03 4.28 0.16
C ARG A 31 2.20 2.79 0.47
N CYS A 32 2.13 2.39 1.74
CA CYS A 32 2.18 0.99 2.14
C CYS A 32 1.01 0.21 1.53
N ASP A 33 -0.21 0.71 1.67
CA ASP A 33 -1.41 0.08 1.11
C ASP A 33 -1.30 -0.10 -0.41
N PHE A 34 -0.86 0.95 -1.12
CA PHE A 34 -0.63 0.88 -2.56
C PHE A 34 0.41 -0.17 -2.94
N GLN A 35 1.51 -0.27 -2.19
CA GLN A 35 2.55 -1.28 -2.46
C GLN A 35 2.04 -2.70 -2.22
N VAL A 36 1.28 -2.94 -1.15
CA VAL A 36 0.67 -4.24 -0.88
C VAL A 36 -0.33 -4.59 -1.99
N GLN A 37 -1.20 -3.66 -2.37
CA GLN A 37 -2.15 -3.87 -3.46
C GLN A 37 -1.44 -4.19 -4.78
N LYS A 38 -0.40 -3.43 -5.13
CA LYS A 38 0.40 -3.68 -6.33
C LYS A 38 1.06 -5.05 -6.31
N ALA A 39 1.59 -5.46 -5.17
CA ALA A 39 2.17 -6.80 -5.01
C ALA A 39 1.10 -7.90 -5.18
N ILE A 40 -0.11 -7.71 -4.66
CA ILE A 40 -1.23 -8.64 -4.87
C ILE A 40 -1.61 -8.71 -6.34
N GLU A 41 -1.73 -7.57 -7.03
CA GLU A 41 -2.05 -7.50 -8.46
C GLU A 41 -0.99 -8.17 -9.31
N GLU A 42 0.30 -7.88 -9.06
CA GLU A 42 1.42 -8.52 -9.77
C GLU A 42 1.45 -10.04 -9.54
N ASN A 43 1.13 -10.48 -8.33
CA ASN A 43 1.14 -11.90 -8.02
C ASN A 43 -0.07 -12.64 -8.62
N LYS A 44 -1.22 -11.98 -8.77
CA LYS A 44 -2.41 -12.54 -9.45
C LYS A 44 -2.13 -12.98 -10.88
N ASP A 45 -1.29 -12.23 -11.60
CA ASP A 45 -0.94 -12.56 -12.98
C ASP A 45 0.06 -13.73 -13.09
N SER A 46 0.82 -14.00 -12.03
CA SER A 46 1.80 -15.10 -11.95
C SER A 46 1.32 -16.33 -11.17
N GLN A 47 0.21 -16.23 -10.46
CA GLN A 47 -0.32 -17.31 -9.64
C GLN A 47 -0.85 -18.47 -10.48
N GLN A 48 -0.35 -19.68 -10.21
CA GLN A 48 -0.86 -20.90 -10.79
C GLN A 48 -2.12 -21.37 -10.03
N PRO A 49 -3.00 -22.17 -10.66
CA PRO A 49 -4.20 -22.72 -10.01
C PRO A 49 -3.93 -23.49 -8.71
N TRP A 50 -2.69 -23.93 -8.48
CA TRP A 50 -2.25 -24.68 -7.30
C TRP A 50 -1.56 -23.82 -6.23
N ASP A 51 -1.37 -22.52 -6.48
CA ASP A 51 -0.78 -21.57 -5.51
C ASP A 51 -1.82 -21.03 -4.51
N PHE A 52 -3.09 -21.43 -4.67
CA PHE A 52 -4.19 -21.08 -3.79
C PHE A 52 -4.83 -22.33 -3.22
N LEU A 53 -5.17 -22.27 -1.94
CA LEU A 53 -6.06 -23.26 -1.34
C LEU A 53 -7.45 -23.08 -1.94
N THR A 54 -8.04 -24.17 -2.41
CA THR A 54 -9.48 -24.25 -2.64
C THR A 54 -10.23 -24.02 -1.34
N TYR A 55 -11.52 -23.69 -1.41
CA TYR A 55 -12.35 -23.46 -0.22
C TYR A 55 -12.27 -24.66 0.76
N ASP A 56 -12.32 -25.88 0.23
CA ASP A 56 -12.25 -27.11 1.02
C ASP A 56 -10.88 -27.29 1.70
N GLU A 57 -9.78 -26.99 1.00
CA GLU A 57 -8.43 -27.05 1.56
C GLU A 57 -8.20 -25.96 2.62
N ALA A 58 -8.70 -24.74 2.39
CA ALA A 58 -8.62 -23.66 3.37
C ALA A 58 -9.41 -23.98 4.65
N MET A 59 -10.53 -24.71 4.52
CA MET A 59 -11.35 -25.09 5.66
C MET A 59 -10.70 -26.16 6.52
N GLN A 60 -9.95 -27.09 5.92
CA GLN A 60 -9.14 -28.06 6.67
C GLN A 60 -8.07 -27.40 7.55
N TYR A 61 -7.43 -26.32 7.07
CA TYR A 61 -6.40 -25.60 7.86
C TYR A 61 -6.97 -24.73 8.98
N MET A 62 -8.26 -24.38 8.95
CA MET A 62 -8.89 -23.57 10.00
C MET A 62 -9.49 -24.40 11.14
N ASP A 63 -9.65 -25.71 10.94
CA ASP A 63 -10.15 -26.67 11.93
C ASP A 63 -9.03 -27.40 12.70
N GLU A 64 -7.74 -27.06 12.45
CA GLU A 64 -6.55 -27.46 13.24
C GLU A 64 -6.17 -26.40 14.30
#